data_AF-A0A5C4SYV7-F1
#
_entry.id   AF-A0A5C4SYV7-F1
#
_cell.length_a   1.000
_cell.length_b   1.000
_cell.length_c   1.000
_cell.angle_alpha   90.00
_cell.angle_beta   90.00
_cell.angle_gamma   90.00
#
_symmetry.space_group_name_H-M   'P 1'
#
loop_
_entity.id
_entity.type
_entity.pdbx_description
1 polymer ?
#
loop_
_entity_poly.entity_id
_entity_poly.type
_entity_poly.pdbx_seq_one_letter_code
_entity_poly.pdbx_strand_id
1 'polypeptide(L)'
;MPVSSHNGSGRKLWVLGSIRMGKWRIAAVGTGNIFRGIHLPAWLANPEAEIVAVCDAYRAGAQKIADEHGIKDVYEDYRKVIARDDIDVINICTPNLYHSEVAIAALKAGKHVF
;
A
#
# COMPACT_ATOMS: atom_id res chain seq x y z
N MET A 1 11.16 -7.02 -16.39
CA MET A 1 10.85 -7.25 -17.82
C MET A 1 10.07 -8.55 -17.91
N PRO A 2 8.82 -8.59 -18.41
CA PRO A 2 8.15 -9.87 -18.59
C PRO A 2 8.77 -10.59 -19.78
N VAL A 3 9.19 -11.84 -19.58
CA VAL A 3 9.69 -12.71 -20.65
C VAL A 3 8.49 -13.42 -21.27
N SER A 4 8.22 -13.17 -22.54
CA SER A 4 7.15 -13.86 -23.28
C SER A 4 7.63 -15.24 -23.72
N SER A 5 6.96 -16.31 -23.29
CA SER A 5 7.07 -17.63 -23.93
C SER A 5 5.72 -18.02 -24.53
N HIS A 6 5.73 -18.45 -25.80
CA HIS A 6 4.55 -18.89 -26.52
C HIS A 6 4.31 -20.38 -26.24
N ASN A 7 3.07 -20.79 -25.92
CA ASN A 7 2.68 -22.18 -26.07
C ASN A 7 2.11 -22.42 -27.48
N GLY A 8 2.11 -23.68 -27.92
CA GLY A 8 1.75 -24.11 -29.28
C GLY A 8 0.29 -23.88 -29.72
N SER A 9 -0.46 -23.00 -29.05
CA SER A 9 -1.85 -22.66 -29.37
C SER A 9 -2.05 -21.22 -29.86
N GLY A 10 -0.98 -20.42 -30.01
CA GLY A 10 -1.05 -19.04 -30.51
C GLY A 10 -1.74 -18.04 -29.57
N ARG A 11 -2.20 -18.48 -28.38
CA ARG A 11 -2.74 -17.59 -27.35
C ARG A 11 -1.61 -17.00 -26.51
N LYS A 12 -1.58 -15.67 -26.40
CA LYS A 12 -0.77 -14.96 -25.39
C LYS A 12 -1.24 -15.43 -24.01
N LEU A 13 -0.49 -16.33 -23.41
CA LEU A 13 -0.65 -16.67 -22.00
C LEU A 13 -0.09 -15.48 -21.23
N TRP A 14 -0.96 -14.63 -20.70
CA TRP A 14 -0.56 -13.80 -19.57
C TRP A 14 -0.15 -14.78 -18.49
N VAL A 15 1.14 -14.86 -18.19
CA VAL A 15 1.58 -15.47 -16.93
C VAL A 15 0.89 -14.63 -15.87
N LEU A 16 -0.22 -15.15 -15.33
CA LEU A 16 -0.84 -14.62 -14.13
C LEU A 16 0.30 -14.51 -13.14
N GLY A 17 0.72 -13.29 -12.83
CA GLY A 17 1.73 -13.04 -11.81
C GLY A 17 1.31 -13.85 -10.58
N SER A 18 2.28 -14.54 -9.97
CA SER A 18 2.10 -15.43 -8.83
C SER A 18 0.93 -14.97 -7.94
N ILE A 19 -0.13 -15.77 -7.84
CA ILE A 19 -1.19 -15.55 -6.86
C ILE A 19 -0.52 -15.53 -5.48
N ARG A 20 -0.61 -14.41 -4.77
CA ARG A 20 0.05 -14.25 -3.48
C ARG A 20 -0.67 -15.14 -2.46
N MET A 21 0.07 -16.04 -1.82
CA MET A 21 -0.43 -16.80 -0.67
C MET A 21 -0.17 -15.96 0.59
N GLY A 22 -1.19 -15.26 1.09
CA GLY A 22 -1.10 -14.43 2.31
C GLY A 22 -1.89 -13.12 2.20
N LYS A 23 -1.96 -12.37 3.31
CA LYS A 23 -2.64 -11.06 3.33
C LYS A 23 -1.90 -10.04 2.48
N TRP A 24 -2.63 -9.11 1.88
CA TRP A 24 -2.11 -7.90 1.27
C TRP A 24 -1.55 -6.98 2.36
N ARG A 25 -0.29 -6.61 2.22
CA ARG A 25 0.44 -5.77 3.17
C ARG A 25 0.34 -4.33 2.71
N ILE A 26 -0.35 -3.54 3.51
CA ILE A 26 -0.75 -2.18 3.19
C ILE A 26 0.09 -1.22 3.99
N ALA A 27 0.49 -0.13 3.35
CA ALA A 27 0.92 1.05 4.06
C ALA A 27 -0.02 2.22 3.83
N ALA A 28 -0.43 2.86 4.92
CA ALA A 28 -1.25 4.07 4.87
C ALA A 28 -0.35 5.30 4.80
N VAL A 29 -0.55 6.13 3.77
CA VAL A 29 0.12 7.42 3.62
C VAL A 29 -0.92 8.50 3.83
N GLY A 30 -0.83 9.19 4.97
CA GLY A 30 -1.86 10.05 5.52
C GLY A 30 -2.71 9.31 6.57
N THR A 31 -2.70 9.84 7.80
CA THR A 31 -3.38 9.26 8.98
C THR A 31 -4.44 10.18 9.56
N GLY A 32 -4.93 11.12 8.73
CA GLY A 32 -5.98 12.08 9.09
C GLY A 32 -7.39 11.47 9.13
N ASN A 33 -8.40 12.33 9.21
CA ASN A 33 -9.78 11.91 9.47
C ASN A 33 -10.36 10.94 8.43
N ILE A 34 -10.02 11.08 7.15
CA ILE A 34 -10.48 10.15 6.10
C ILE A 34 -9.92 8.75 6.32
N PHE A 35 -8.62 8.66 6.63
CA PHE A 35 -8.02 7.38 6.97
C PHE A 35 -8.69 6.78 8.20
N ARG A 36 -8.76 7.52 9.31
CA ARG A 36 -9.28 7.04 10.59
C ARG A 36 -10.77 6.66 10.54
N GLY A 37 -11.59 7.47 9.89
CA GLY A 37 -13.03 7.32 9.89
C GLY A 37 -13.55 6.35 8.84
N ILE A 38 -12.83 6.16 7.73
CA ILE A 38 -13.35 5.44 6.56
C ILE A 38 -12.41 4.29 6.16
N HIS A 39 -11.16 4.57 5.81
CA HIS A 39 -10.28 3.55 5.21
C HIS A 39 -9.79 2.54 6.24
N LEU A 40 -9.40 2.98 7.44
CA LEU A 40 -8.89 2.13 8.50
C LEU A 40 -9.93 1.07 8.95
N PRO A 41 -11.20 1.42 9.25
CA PRO A 41 -12.22 0.41 9.54
C PRO A 41 -12.43 -0.60 8.40
N ALA A 42 -12.42 -0.13 7.13
CA ALA A 42 -12.58 -0.99 5.98
C ALA A 42 -11.42 -1.99 5.83
N TRP A 43 -10.18 -1.53 6.04
CA TRP A 43 -9.00 -2.40 6.01
C TRP A 43 -8.98 -3.41 7.16
N LEU A 44 -9.33 -2.99 8.38
CA LEU A 44 -9.42 -3.89 9.54
C LEU A 44 -10.50 -4.96 9.38
N ALA A 45 -11.60 -4.64 8.69
CA ALA A 45 -12.68 -5.58 8.40
C ALA A 45 -12.32 -6.59 7.29
N ASN A 46 -11.28 -6.34 6.49
CA ASN A 46 -10.88 -7.22 5.40
C ASN A 46 -9.90 -8.31 5.90
N PRO A 47 -10.29 -9.59 5.94
CA PRO A 47 -9.44 -10.67 6.44
C PRO A 47 -8.21 -10.92 5.55
N GLU A 48 -8.24 -10.49 4.29
CA GLU A 48 -7.14 -10.59 3.33
C GLU A 48 -6.19 -9.39 3.40
N ALA A 49 -6.36 -8.48 4.36
CA ALA A 49 -5.57 -7.26 4.48
C ALA A 49 -4.84 -7.17 5.83
N GLU A 50 -3.65 -6.58 5.81
CA GLU A 50 -2.89 -6.23 7.00
C GLU A 50 -2.23 -4.86 6.79
N ILE A 51 -2.50 -3.90 7.69
CA ILE A 51 -1.79 -2.62 7.70
C ILE A 51 -0.49 -2.82 8.47
N VAL A 52 0.63 -2.69 7.77
CA VAL A 52 1.96 -3.02 8.32
C VAL A 52 2.81 -1.78 8.57
N ALA A 53 2.44 -0.65 7.96
CA ALA A 53 3.10 0.63 8.15
C ALA A 53 2.11 1.79 8.06
N VAL A 54 2.40 2.85 8.80
CA VAL A 54 1.70 4.14 8.70
C VAL A 54 2.70 5.26 8.46
N CYS A 55 2.30 6.23 7.66
CA CYS A 55 3.13 7.36 7.27
C CYS A 55 2.35 8.64 7.33
N ASP A 56 2.89 9.66 8.00
CA ASP A 56 2.31 10.99 8.04
C ASP A 56 3.39 12.04 8.29
N ALA A 57 3.28 13.20 7.66
CA ALA A 57 4.17 14.33 7.94
C ALA A 57 4.06 14.79 9.41
N TYR A 58 2.90 14.57 10.04
CA TYR A 58 2.73 14.73 11.48
C TYR A 58 2.95 13.40 12.21
N ARG A 59 4.21 13.13 12.59
CA ARG A 59 4.64 11.87 13.22
C ARG A 59 3.76 11.42 14.39
N ALA A 60 3.39 12.35 15.27
CA ALA A 60 2.58 12.01 16.45
C ALA A 60 1.19 11.47 16.09
N GLY A 61 0.60 11.95 14.98
CA GLY A 61 -0.65 11.43 14.44
C GLY A 61 -0.52 9.98 13.98
N ALA A 62 0.54 9.68 13.23
CA ALA A 62 0.85 8.32 12.78
C ALA A 62 1.20 7.39 13.94
N GLN A 63 2.02 7.84 14.89
CA GLN A 63 2.40 7.06 16.07
C GLN A 63 1.17 6.66 16.89
N LYS A 64 0.23 7.58 17.12
CA LYS A 64 -1.01 7.28 17.82
C LYS A 64 -1.79 6.12 17.18
N ILE A 65 -1.91 6.13 15.85
CA ILE A 65 -2.57 5.03 15.12
C ILE A 65 -1.80 3.73 15.23
N ALA A 66 -0.47 3.80 15.14
CA ALA A 66 0.38 2.63 15.28
C ALA A 66 0.22 1.99 16.66
N ASP A 67 0.21 2.78 17.73
CA ASP A 67 0.03 2.31 19.10
C ASP A 67 -1.38 1.71 19.30
N GLU A 68 -2.42 2.38 18.80
CA GLU A 68 -3.83 1.94 18.92
C GLU A 68 -4.10 0.60 18.21
N HIS A 69 -3.36 0.30 17.14
CA HIS A 69 -3.62 -0.87 16.27
C HIS A 69 -2.46 -1.87 16.21
N GLY A 70 -1.41 -1.68 17.01
CA GLY A 70 -0.24 -2.58 17.03
C GLY A 70 0.59 -2.58 15.75
N ILE A 71 0.58 -1.49 14.98
CA ILE A 71 1.34 -1.35 13.73
C ILE A 71 2.77 -0.96 14.09
N LYS A 72 3.75 -1.75 13.67
CA LYS A 72 5.14 -1.60 14.14
C LYS A 72 5.88 -0.42 13.52
N ASP A 73 5.60 -0.12 12.26
CA ASP A 73 6.44 0.79 11.49
C ASP A 73 5.76 2.14 11.23
N VAL A 74 6.40 3.21 11.69
CA VAL A 74 5.93 4.59 11.59
C VAL A 74 6.94 5.44 10.81
N TYR A 75 6.46 6.09 9.76
CA TYR A 75 7.26 6.93 8.86
C TYR A 75 6.75 8.36 8.77
N GLU A 76 7.65 9.27 8.38
CA GLU A 76 7.32 10.67 8.04
C GLU A 76 7.57 10.98 6.56
N ASP A 77 8.20 10.04 5.85
CA ASP A 77 8.51 10.15 4.42
C ASP A 77 7.96 8.93 3.68
N TYR A 78 6.96 9.19 2.83
CA TYR A 78 6.29 8.16 2.06
C TYR A 78 7.24 7.42 1.10
N ARG A 79 8.35 8.04 0.70
CA ARG A 79 9.34 7.43 -0.22
C ARG A 79 10.03 6.25 0.43
N LYS A 80 10.29 6.31 1.74
CA LYS A 80 10.85 5.20 2.53
C LYS A 80 9.89 4.01 2.60
N VAL A 81 8.59 4.30 2.66
CA VAL A 81 7.53 3.29 2.65
C VAL A 81 7.43 2.62 1.28
N ILE A 82 7.42 3.42 0.20
CA ILE A 82 7.35 2.90 -1.17
C ILE A 82 8.55 2.00 -1.51
N ALA A 83 9.73 2.31 -0.97
CA ALA A 83 10.95 1.54 -1.21
C ALA A 83 10.98 0.16 -0.52
N ARG A 84 10.00 -0.18 0.32
CA ARG A 84 9.93 -1.47 1.00
C ARG A 84 9.41 -2.57 0.08
N ASP A 85 10.14 -3.67 0.00
CA ASP A 85 9.75 -4.83 -0.82
C ASP A 85 8.57 -5.62 -0.23
N ASP A 86 8.33 -5.51 1.08
CA ASP A 86 7.27 -6.24 1.77
C ASP A 86 5.89 -5.55 1.72
N ILE A 87 5.79 -4.35 1.15
CA ILE A 87 4.52 -3.62 0.95
C ILE A 87 3.98 -3.87 -0.45
N ASP A 88 2.70 -4.19 -0.55
CA ASP A 88 2.02 -4.41 -1.82
C ASP A 88 1.14 -3.23 -2.24
N VAL A 89 0.48 -2.60 -1.27
CA VAL A 89 -0.52 -1.55 -1.50
C VAL A 89 -0.13 -0.27 -0.76
N ILE A 90 -0.16 0.84 -1.47
CA ILE A 90 -0.10 2.18 -0.90
C ILE A 90 -1.52 2.74 -0.83
N ASN A 91 -2.06 2.87 0.38
CA ASN A 91 -3.35 3.52 0.65
C ASN A 91 -3.13 5.02 0.86
N ILE A 92 -3.59 5.85 -0.08
CA ILE A 92 -3.34 7.29 -0.12
C ILE A 92 -4.52 8.02 0.53
N CYS A 93 -4.27 8.62 1.69
CA CYS A 93 -5.22 9.42 2.46
C CYS A 93 -4.62 10.78 2.86
N THR A 94 -3.70 11.31 2.05
CA THR A 94 -3.13 12.65 2.21
C THR A 94 -4.13 13.73 1.76
N PRO A 95 -3.84 15.03 1.89
CA PRO A 95 -4.61 16.05 1.17
C PRO A 95 -4.56 15.84 -0.35
N ASN A 96 -5.64 16.17 -1.06
CA ASN A 96 -5.81 15.93 -2.51
C ASN A 96 -4.64 16.46 -3.37
N LEU A 97 -4.02 17.57 -2.97
CA LEU A 97 -2.88 18.17 -3.67
C LEU A 97 -1.69 17.20 -3.81
N TYR A 98 -1.53 16.26 -2.87
CA TYR A 98 -0.38 15.34 -2.83
C TYR A 98 -0.69 13.95 -3.42
N HIS A 99 -1.96 13.65 -3.75
CA HIS A 99 -2.36 12.32 -4.22
C HIS A 99 -1.58 11.88 -5.45
N SER A 100 -1.49 12.76 -6.45
CA SER A 100 -0.87 12.44 -7.72
C SER A 100 0.62 12.12 -7.57
N GLU A 101 1.35 12.88 -6.76
CA GLU A 101 2.78 12.66 -6.50
C GLU A 101 3.00 11.28 -5.86
N VAL A 102 2.26 10.96 -4.80
CA VAL A 102 2.38 9.68 -4.08
C VAL A 102 1.95 8.51 -4.97
N ALA A 103 0.84 8.64 -5.69
CA ALA A 103 0.32 7.61 -6.59
C ALA A 103 1.31 7.31 -7.72
N ILE A 104 1.87 8.34 -8.37
CA ILE A 104 2.85 8.16 -9.43
C ILE A 104 4.11 7.48 -8.89
N ALA A 105 4.60 7.88 -7.72
CA ALA A 105 5.76 7.25 -7.10
C ALA A 105 5.51 5.77 -6.78
N ALA A 106 4.34 5.44 -6.21
CA ALA A 106 3.95 4.08 -5.85
C ALA A 106 3.80 3.18 -7.10
N LEU A 107 3.12 3.67 -8.12
CA LEU A 107 2.94 2.94 -9.38
C LEU A 107 4.26 2.70 -10.11
N LYS A 108 5.17 3.69 -10.12
CA LYS A 108 6.53 3.52 -10.68
C LYS A 108 7.34 2.45 -9.94
N ALA A 109 7.10 2.27 -8.65
CA ALA A 109 7.69 1.22 -7.83
C ALA A 109 6.96 -0.13 -7.93
N GLY A 110 5.94 -0.24 -8.79
CA GLY A 110 5.17 -1.47 -8.98
C GLY A 110 4.21 -1.80 -7.85
N LYS A 111 3.84 -0.82 -7.01
CA LYS A 111 2.87 -1.00 -5.93
C LYS A 111 1.44 -0.78 -6.44
N HIS A 112 0.49 -1.49 -5.86
CA HIS A 112 -0.93 -1.17 -6.02
C HIS A 112 -1.24 0.13 -5.28
N VAL A 113 -2.20 0.90 -5.80
CA VAL A 113 -2.62 2.18 -5.22
C VAL A 113 -4.11 2.13 -4.94
N PHE A 114 -4.48 2.57 -3.75
CA PHE A 114 -5.86 2.75 -3.30
C PHE A 114 -6.05 4.14 -2.71
#